data_AF-A0A938FUR1-F1
#
_entry.id   AF-A0A938FUR1-F1
#
_cell.length_a   1.000
_cell.length_b   1.000
_cell.length_c   1.000
_cell.angle_alpha   90.00
_cell.angle_beta   90.00
_cell.angle_gamma   90.00
#
_symmetry.space_group_name_H-M   'P 1'
#
loop_
_entity.id
_entity.type
_entity.pdbx_description
1 polymer ?
#
loop_
_entity_poly.entity_id
_entity_poly.type
_entity_poly.pdbx_seq_one_letter_code
_entity_poly.pdbx_strand_id
1 'polypeptide(L)'
;MERRPVRQEERFTRRLQDFTNPVINRSDSQDLSRRFPEALVREKISKLESRVLAQQAPLFLLHLRYRSDRLNEAYQVGLKELAAATAGASFFCRSTAEVAAGVGQMLKTISGHYSVTVAVPERSPKTVEVEITASGREPGELTHRARLALREK
;
A
#
# COMPACT_ATOMS: atom_id res chain seq x y z
N MET A 1 -15.69 -30.04 -43.03
CA MET A 1 -15.02 -30.50 -41.79
C MET A 1 -14.35 -29.27 -41.18
N GLU A 2 -15.09 -28.57 -40.32
CA GLU A 2 -14.84 -27.19 -39.87
C GLU A 2 -13.93 -27.20 -38.64
N ARG A 3 -12.74 -26.57 -38.75
CA ARG A 3 -11.84 -26.40 -37.60
C ARG A 3 -12.30 -25.17 -36.80
N ARG A 4 -12.92 -25.40 -35.64
CA ARG A 4 -13.28 -24.35 -34.69
C ARG A 4 -12.03 -23.63 -34.15
N PRO A 5 -11.99 -22.29 -34.13
CA PRO A 5 -10.91 -21.56 -33.46
C PRO A 5 -11.11 -21.63 -31.94
N VAL A 6 -10.15 -22.25 -31.25
CA VAL A 6 -10.10 -22.26 -29.78
C VAL A 6 -9.81 -20.84 -29.28
N ARG A 7 -10.72 -20.35 -28.44
CA ARG A 7 -10.85 -18.97 -27.93
C ARG A 7 -9.55 -18.42 -27.35
N GLN A 8 -9.13 -17.24 -27.82
CA GLN A 8 -8.09 -16.42 -27.19
C GLN A 8 -8.43 -16.01 -25.74
N GLU A 9 -9.70 -16.03 -25.36
CA GLU A 9 -10.18 -15.67 -24.02
C GLU A 9 -9.72 -16.65 -22.93
N GLU A 10 -9.59 -17.96 -23.22
CA GLU A 10 -9.16 -18.96 -22.23
C GLU A 10 -7.69 -18.81 -21.83
N ARG A 11 -6.87 -18.19 -22.69
CA ARG A 11 -5.46 -17.90 -22.38
C ARG A 11 -5.29 -16.67 -21.49
N PHE A 12 -6.26 -15.76 -21.49
CA PHE A 12 -6.23 -14.56 -20.66
C PHE A 12 -6.71 -14.87 -19.24
N THR A 13 -7.72 -15.73 -19.10
CA THR A 13 -8.25 -16.16 -17.80
C THR A 13 -7.29 -17.07 -17.03
N ARG A 14 -6.52 -17.94 -17.71
CA ARG A 14 -5.44 -18.71 -17.05
C ARG A 14 -4.35 -17.82 -16.46
N ARG A 15 -3.94 -16.77 -17.18
CA ARG A 15 -2.92 -15.82 -16.69
C ARG A 15 -3.29 -15.19 -15.36
N LEU A 16 -4.56 -14.83 -15.16
CA LEU A 16 -5.06 -14.23 -13.91
C LEU A 16 -5.16 -15.26 -12.76
N GLN A 17 -5.46 -16.52 -13.06
CA GLN A 17 -5.51 -17.58 -12.05
C GLN A 17 -4.12 -17.91 -11.49
N ASP A 18 -3.06 -17.83 -12.30
CA ASP A 18 -1.67 -18.04 -11.86
C ASP A 18 -1.19 -16.97 -10.84
N PHE A 19 -1.79 -15.78 -10.80
CA PHE A 19 -1.46 -14.77 -9.78
C PHE A 19 -2.06 -15.06 -8.40
N THR A 20 -3.09 -15.92 -8.33
CA THR A 20 -3.94 -16.01 -7.12
C THR A 20 -3.60 -17.21 -6.24
N ASN A 21 -2.81 -18.15 -6.72
CA ASN A 21 -2.49 -19.37 -5.98
C ASN A 21 -0.98 -19.68 -6.10
N PRO A 22 -0.14 -19.35 -5.10
CA PRO A 22 1.27 -19.68 -5.14
C PRO A 22 1.42 -21.16 -4.76
N VAL A 23 0.96 -22.06 -5.63
CA VAL A 23 1.54 -23.40 -5.64
C VAL A 23 2.95 -23.17 -6.14
N ILE A 24 3.92 -23.14 -5.20
CA ILE A 24 5.35 -23.05 -5.51
C ILE A 24 5.70 -24.32 -6.28
N ASN A 25 5.42 -24.30 -7.58
CA ASN A 25 5.70 -25.42 -8.46
C ASN A 25 7.18 -25.33 -8.79
N ARG A 26 8.00 -26.10 -8.07
CA ARG A 26 9.47 -26.02 -8.16
C ARG A 26 9.98 -26.17 -9.60
N SER A 27 9.20 -26.83 -10.46
CA SER A 27 9.52 -27.21 -11.83
C SER A 27 9.08 -26.23 -12.93
N ASP A 28 8.36 -25.14 -12.64
CA ASP A 28 7.91 -24.23 -13.71
C ASP A 28 8.93 -23.12 -14.00
N SER A 29 9.59 -23.21 -15.14
CA SER A 29 10.55 -22.22 -15.63
C SER A 29 9.90 -20.94 -16.19
N GLN A 30 8.57 -20.93 -16.37
CA GLN A 30 7.82 -19.76 -16.81
C GLN A 30 7.23 -18.93 -15.65
N ASP A 31 7.51 -19.32 -14.39
CA ASP A 31 7.04 -18.59 -13.22
C ASP A 31 7.62 -17.16 -13.18
N LEU A 32 6.79 -16.19 -13.59
CA LEU A 32 7.12 -14.77 -13.64
C LEU A 32 7.42 -14.18 -12.25
N SER A 33 6.92 -14.84 -11.19
CA SER A 33 7.19 -14.49 -9.79
C SER A 33 8.70 -14.60 -9.47
N ARG A 34 9.40 -15.54 -10.12
CA ARG A 34 10.86 -15.71 -10.01
C ARG A 34 11.64 -14.71 -10.86
N ARG A 35 11.10 -14.28 -12.00
CA ARG A 35 11.75 -13.31 -12.89
C ARG A 35 11.60 -11.86 -12.41
N PHE A 36 10.50 -11.56 -11.73
CA PHE A 36 10.17 -10.20 -11.27
C PHE A 36 9.68 -10.21 -9.81
N PRO A 37 10.56 -10.54 -8.84
CA PRO A 37 10.18 -10.61 -7.43
C PRO A 37 9.66 -9.27 -6.88
N GLU A 38 10.09 -8.15 -7.44
CA GLU A 38 9.57 -6.83 -7.09
C GLU A 38 8.09 -6.66 -7.41
N ALA A 39 7.63 -7.24 -8.54
CA ALA A 39 6.24 -7.13 -8.96
C ALA A 39 5.32 -7.84 -7.95
N LEU A 40 5.76 -8.99 -7.42
CA LEU A 40 5.06 -9.67 -6.34
C LEU A 40 5.00 -8.82 -5.08
N VAL A 41 6.11 -8.17 -4.70
CA VAL A 41 6.14 -7.30 -3.53
C VAL A 41 5.13 -6.16 -3.69
N ARG A 42 5.12 -5.49 -4.85
CA ARG A 42 4.15 -4.43 -5.15
C ARG A 42 2.71 -4.95 -5.12
N GLU A 43 2.44 -6.12 -5.69
CA GLU A 43 1.10 -6.72 -5.69
C GLU A 43 0.64 -7.04 -4.25
N LYS A 44 1.54 -7.58 -3.41
CA LYS A 44 1.24 -7.86 -2.00
C LYS A 44 0.98 -6.58 -1.23
N ILE A 45 1.73 -5.53 -1.49
CA ILE A 45 1.54 -4.21 -0.86
C ILE A 45 0.22 -3.59 -1.30
N SER A 46 -0.14 -3.64 -2.58
CA SER A 46 -1.43 -3.17 -3.08
C SER A 46 -2.62 -3.94 -2.48
N LYS A 47 -2.50 -5.27 -2.35
CA LYS A 47 -3.49 -6.09 -1.63
C LYS A 47 -3.58 -5.71 -0.15
N LEU A 48 -2.47 -5.39 0.50
CA LEU A 48 -2.48 -4.93 1.89
C LEU A 48 -3.09 -3.53 2.02
N GLU A 49 -2.76 -2.62 1.11
CA GLU A 49 -3.29 -1.26 1.04
C GLU A 49 -4.82 -1.27 1.00
N SER A 50 -5.43 -2.06 0.10
CA SER A 50 -6.89 -2.16 0.05
C SER A 50 -7.54 -2.60 1.37
N ARG A 51 -6.88 -3.48 2.15
CA ARG A 51 -7.36 -3.93 3.46
C ARG A 51 -7.16 -2.88 4.55
N VAL A 52 -6.02 -2.21 4.56
CA VAL A 52 -5.68 -1.18 5.56
C VAL A 52 -6.52 0.08 5.33
N LEU A 53 -6.75 0.47 4.07
CA LEU A 53 -7.59 1.61 3.73
C LEU A 53 -9.01 1.49 4.28
N ALA A 54 -9.55 0.26 4.39
CA ALA A 54 -10.87 -0.03 4.97
C ALA A 54 -10.93 0.14 6.51
N GLN A 55 -9.78 0.26 7.19
CA GLN A 55 -9.72 0.50 8.64
C GLN A 55 -9.75 1.98 9.01
N GLN A 56 -9.56 2.89 8.04
CA GLN A 56 -9.57 4.34 8.26
C GLN A 56 -8.60 4.85 9.34
N ALA A 57 -7.62 4.04 9.74
CA ALA A 57 -6.60 4.39 10.73
C ALA A 57 -5.27 4.76 10.05
N PRO A 58 -4.56 5.79 10.52
CA PRO A 58 -3.23 6.12 10.03
C PRO A 58 -2.21 5.06 10.45
N LEU A 59 -1.34 4.66 9.51
CA LEU A 59 -0.33 3.64 9.73
C LEU A 59 1.05 4.26 9.94
N PHE A 60 1.64 4.02 11.10
CA PHE A 60 3.01 4.43 11.42
C PHE A 60 3.93 3.22 11.42
N LEU A 61 5.00 3.27 10.63
CA LEU A 61 5.91 2.15 10.42
C LEU A 61 7.32 2.51 10.84
N LEU A 62 7.94 1.68 11.66
CA LEU A 62 9.38 1.74 11.96
C LEU A 62 10.08 0.51 11.37
N HIS A 63 10.91 0.74 10.37
CA HIS A 63 11.67 -0.30 9.71
C HIS A 63 13.09 -0.34 10.26
N LEU A 64 13.48 -1.46 10.88
CA LEU A 64 14.73 -1.56 11.65
C LEU A 64 15.95 -2.00 10.84
N ARG A 65 15.76 -2.53 9.61
CA ARG A 65 16.83 -3.21 8.88
C ARG A 65 16.92 -2.74 7.43
N TYR A 66 17.50 -1.57 7.24
CA TYR A 66 17.76 -1.05 5.90
C TYR A 66 18.67 -1.98 5.11
N ARG A 67 18.19 -2.45 3.96
CA ARG A 67 18.95 -3.25 2.99
C ARG A 67 18.81 -2.66 1.61
N SER A 68 19.89 -2.67 0.83
CA SER A 68 19.95 -2.06 -0.50
C SER A 68 19.86 -3.07 -1.64
N ASP A 69 19.50 -4.32 -1.37
CA ASP A 69 19.15 -5.22 -2.46
C ASP A 69 17.81 -4.83 -3.07
N ARG A 70 17.69 -5.05 -4.38
CA ARG A 70 16.55 -4.68 -5.21
C ARG A 70 15.18 -5.06 -4.62
N LEU A 71 15.09 -6.23 -3.98
CA LEU A 71 13.85 -6.70 -3.35
C LEU A 71 13.52 -5.90 -2.10
N ASN A 72 14.51 -5.64 -1.25
CA ASN A 72 14.34 -4.80 -0.06
C ASN A 72 14.01 -3.35 -0.43
N GLU A 73 14.56 -2.82 -1.53
CA GLU A 73 14.19 -1.49 -2.02
C GLU A 73 12.71 -1.44 -2.43
N ALA A 74 12.25 -2.40 -3.23
CA ALA A 74 10.82 -2.50 -3.61
C ALA A 74 9.90 -2.63 -2.38
N TYR A 75 10.34 -3.39 -1.36
CA TYR A 75 9.61 -3.52 -0.10
C TYR A 75 9.56 -2.20 0.67
N GLN A 76 10.69 -1.51 0.83
CA GLN A 76 10.76 -0.24 1.55
C GLN A 76 9.95 0.87 0.86
N VAL A 77 10.00 0.93 -0.49
CA VAL A 77 9.17 1.85 -1.27
C VAL A 77 7.70 1.59 -1.02
N GLY A 78 7.25 0.34 -1.12
CA GLY A 78 5.83 0.07 -0.90
C GLY A 78 5.40 0.25 0.57
N LEU A 79 6.28 0.08 1.56
CA LEU A 79 5.97 0.48 2.95
C LEU A 79 5.78 1.99 3.09
N LYS A 80 6.60 2.80 2.40
CA LYS A 80 6.44 4.27 2.36
C LYS A 80 5.10 4.65 1.74
N GLU A 81 4.79 4.08 0.58
CA GLU A 81 3.54 4.31 -0.14
C GLU A 81 2.32 3.91 0.71
N LEU A 82 2.37 2.75 1.36
CA LEU A 82 1.29 2.27 2.24
C LEU A 82 1.04 3.22 3.43
N ALA A 83 2.10 3.66 4.11
CA ALA A 83 1.96 4.60 5.21
C ALA A 83 1.39 5.94 4.72
N ALA A 84 1.90 6.48 3.60
CA ALA A 84 1.43 7.72 3.01
C ALA A 84 -0.06 7.65 2.59
N ALA A 85 -0.50 6.53 2.00
CA ALA A 85 -1.90 6.33 1.60
C ALA A 85 -2.89 6.39 2.78
N THR A 86 -2.41 6.18 4.00
CA THR A 86 -3.21 6.24 5.24
C THR A 86 -3.06 7.56 6.00
N ALA A 87 -2.35 8.55 5.44
CA ALA A 87 -1.90 9.77 6.14
C ALA A 87 -1.04 9.49 7.39
N GLY A 88 -0.38 8.33 7.41
CA GLY A 88 0.62 7.98 8.40
C GLY A 88 2.04 8.34 7.93
N ALA A 89 3.04 7.71 8.55
CA ALA A 89 4.45 7.95 8.24
C ALA A 89 5.31 6.71 8.41
N SER A 90 6.42 6.65 7.69
CA SER A 90 7.38 5.54 7.75
C SER A 90 8.78 6.05 8.09
N PHE A 91 9.43 5.38 9.04
CA PHE A 91 10.75 5.71 9.56
C PHE A 91 11.69 4.53 9.31
N PHE A 92 12.86 4.78 8.72
CA PHE A 92 13.80 3.72 8.35
C PHE A 92 15.11 3.90 9.09
N CYS A 93 15.44 2.94 9.94
CA CYS A 93 16.71 2.87 10.66
C CYS A 93 17.73 2.08 9.84
N ARG A 94 18.93 2.64 9.72
CA ARG A 94 20.10 2.00 9.09
C ARG A 94 20.92 1.20 10.08
N SER A 95 20.80 1.50 11.38
CA SER A 95 21.50 0.82 12.46
C SER A 95 20.65 0.72 13.72
N THR A 96 21.07 -0.13 14.67
CA THR A 96 20.44 -0.25 15.99
C THR A 96 20.54 1.03 16.80
N ALA A 97 21.59 1.84 16.60
CA ALA A 97 21.76 3.12 17.27
C ALA A 97 20.67 4.15 16.90
N GLU A 98 20.11 4.06 15.70
CA GLU A 98 19.05 4.95 15.23
C GLU A 98 17.65 4.56 15.75
N VAL A 99 17.49 3.38 16.33
CA VAL A 99 16.17 2.85 16.72
C VAL A 99 15.50 3.72 17.77
N ALA A 100 16.23 4.12 18.81
CA ALA A 100 15.68 4.99 19.86
C ALA A 100 15.21 6.34 19.30
N ALA A 101 16.01 6.95 18.42
CA ALA A 101 15.66 8.19 17.75
C ALA A 101 14.46 8.00 16.80
N GLY A 102 14.42 6.90 16.05
CA GLY A 102 13.31 6.55 15.15
C GLY A 102 12.00 6.34 15.89
N VAL A 103 12.01 5.62 17.03
CA VAL A 103 10.84 5.46 17.91
C VAL A 103 10.39 6.81 18.45
N GLY A 104 11.32 7.63 18.94
CA GLY A 104 11.00 8.96 19.48
C GLY A 104 10.35 9.86 18.44
N GLN A 105 10.89 9.89 17.22
CA GLN A 105 10.31 10.66 16.12
C GLN A 105 8.93 10.11 15.72
N MET A 106 8.77 8.79 15.63
CA MET A 106 7.49 8.17 15.32
C MET A 106 6.41 8.53 16.35
N LEU A 107 6.71 8.41 17.64
CA LEU A 107 5.79 8.77 18.71
C LEU A 107 5.46 10.27 18.71
N LYS A 108 6.45 11.12 18.44
CA LYS A 108 6.22 12.56 18.27
C LYS A 108 5.24 12.83 17.13
N THR A 109 5.44 12.19 15.97
CA THR A 109 4.52 12.32 14.83
C THR A 109 3.12 11.81 15.16
N ILE A 110 3.00 10.68 15.85
CA ILE A 110 1.70 10.14 16.31
C ILE A 110 1.01 11.13 17.25
N SER A 111 1.72 11.67 18.23
CA SER A 111 1.17 12.60 19.23
C SER A 111 0.78 13.97 18.64
N GLY A 112 1.43 14.37 17.53
CA GLY A 112 1.12 15.60 16.80
C GLY A 112 0.06 15.42 15.71
N HIS A 113 -0.50 14.22 15.55
CA HIS A 113 -1.48 13.93 14.52
C HIS A 113 -2.86 14.48 14.89
N TYR A 114 -3.50 15.19 13.96
CA TYR A 114 -4.86 15.68 14.11
C TYR A 114 -5.83 14.76 13.37
N SER A 115 -7.01 14.57 13.94
CA SER A 115 -8.09 13.83 13.28
C SER A 115 -9.27 14.76 13.01
N VAL A 116 -9.87 14.61 11.82
CA VAL A 116 -11.07 15.33 11.42
C VAL A 116 -12.10 14.29 11.02
N THR A 117 -13.30 14.37 11.59
CA THR A 117 -14.42 13.49 11.23
C THR A 117 -15.40 14.29 10.39
N VAL A 118 -15.71 13.78 9.20
CA VAL A 118 -16.67 14.39 8.28
C VAL A 118 -17.88 13.47 8.09
N ALA A 119 -19.08 14.04 8.13
CA ALA A 119 -20.28 13.32 7.78
C ALA A 119 -20.32 13.12 6.26
N VAL A 120 -20.54 11.88 5.83
CA VAL A 120 -20.65 11.53 4.42
C VAL A 120 -22.13 11.56 4.01
N PRO A 121 -22.50 12.20 2.88
CA PRO A 121 -23.88 12.22 2.38
C PRO A 121 -24.47 10.81 2.21
N GLU A 122 -25.80 10.67 2.34
CA GLU A 122 -26.46 9.35 2.34
C GLU A 122 -26.28 8.54 1.04
N ARG A 123 -26.03 9.21 -0.09
CA ARG A 123 -25.85 8.59 -1.41
C ARG A 123 -24.44 8.83 -1.96
N SER A 124 -23.42 8.46 -1.19
CA SER A 124 -22.04 8.57 -1.63
C SER A 124 -21.51 7.29 -2.28
N PRO A 125 -20.62 7.42 -3.29
CA PRO A 125 -19.91 6.27 -3.85
C PRO A 125 -19.05 5.58 -2.79
N LYS A 126 -18.70 4.30 -3.02
CA LYS A 126 -17.85 3.50 -2.11
C LYS A 126 -16.48 4.15 -1.82
N THR A 127 -16.01 4.98 -2.73
CA THR A 127 -14.77 5.76 -2.59
C THR A 127 -15.11 7.23 -2.61
N VAL A 128 -14.58 7.99 -1.65
CA VAL A 128 -14.72 9.44 -1.57
C VAL A 128 -13.33 10.08 -1.60
N GLU A 129 -13.24 11.23 -2.28
CA GLU A 129 -12.06 12.09 -2.26
C GLU A 129 -12.29 13.23 -1.27
N VAL A 130 -11.27 13.52 -0.47
CA VAL A 130 -11.30 14.56 0.56
C VAL A 130 -10.10 15.46 0.34
N GLU A 131 -10.37 16.75 0.23
CA GLU A 131 -9.36 17.80 0.19
C GLU A 131 -9.41 18.57 1.52
N ILE A 132 -8.26 18.69 2.18
CA ILE A 132 -8.12 19.50 3.39
C ILE A 132 -7.15 20.64 3.09
N THR A 133 -7.65 21.87 3.20
CA THR A 133 -6.85 23.09 3.05
C THR A 133 -6.75 23.82 4.38
N ALA A 134 -5.55 24.34 4.70
CA ALA A 134 -5.34 25.23 5.83
C ALA A 134 -5.29 26.67 5.34
N SER A 135 -6.24 27.48 5.76
CA SER A 135 -6.20 28.94 5.63
C SER A 135 -5.62 29.55 6.92
N GLY A 136 -4.33 29.34 7.14
CA GLY A 136 -3.57 29.88 8.28
C GLY A 136 -2.77 31.13 7.94
N ARG A 137 -2.32 31.85 8.98
CA ARG A 137 -1.40 33.01 8.84
C ARG A 137 -0.02 32.61 8.29
N GLU A 138 0.32 31.34 8.42
CA GLU A 138 1.51 30.70 7.84
C GLU A 138 1.03 29.60 6.87
N PRO A 139 1.53 29.54 5.63
CA PRO A 139 1.23 28.45 4.70
C PRO A 139 1.97 27.19 5.16
N GLY A 140 1.28 26.34 5.93
CA GLY A 140 1.74 24.99 6.25
C GLY A 140 1.19 23.97 5.26
N GLU A 141 2.05 23.11 4.72
CA GLU A 141 1.61 21.98 3.90
C GLU A 141 0.94 20.92 4.80
N LEU A 142 -0.36 20.67 4.57
CA LEU A 142 -1.10 19.65 5.29
C LEU A 142 -1.03 18.31 4.55
N THR A 143 -0.31 17.36 5.13
CA THR A 143 -0.43 15.96 4.69
C THR A 143 -1.75 15.40 5.19
N HIS A 144 -2.63 15.04 4.26
CA HIS A 144 -3.91 14.42 4.56
C HIS A 144 -4.17 13.24 3.64
N ARG A 145 -5.14 12.41 4.04
CA ARG A 145 -5.56 11.26 3.24
C ARG A 145 -6.57 11.74 2.20
N ALA A 146 -6.13 11.80 0.94
CA ALA A 146 -6.99 12.23 -0.16
C ALA A 146 -8.13 11.25 -0.46
N ARG A 147 -7.92 9.93 -0.28
CA ARG A 147 -8.89 8.91 -0.72
C ARG A 147 -9.35 8.02 0.43
N LEU A 148 -10.66 7.99 0.68
CA LEU A 148 -11.29 7.17 1.71
C LEU A 148 -12.18 6.10 1.06
N ALA A 149 -12.10 4.88 1.59
CA ALA A 149 -13.05 3.82 1.30
C ALA A 149 -14.12 3.81 2.40
N LEU A 150 -15.38 3.96 2.02
CA LEU A 150 -16.51 3.86 2.94
C LEU A 150 -16.80 2.39 3.22
N ARG A 151 -17.07 2.05 4.48
CA ARG A 151 -17.61 0.73 4.82
C ARG A 151 -19.05 0.65 4.34
N GLU A 152 -19.44 -0.49 3.79
CA GLU A 152 -20.86 -0.79 3.56
C GLU A 152 -21.58 -0.79 4.92
N LYS A 153 -22.76 -0.17 4.97
CA LYS A 153 -23.60 -0.10 6.18
C LYS A 153 -24.12 -1.48 6.55
#